data_AF-A0A0F9J2X3-F1
#
_entry.id   AF-A0A0F9J2X3-F1
#
_cell.length_a   1.000
_cell.length_b   1.000
_cell.length_c   1.000
_cell.angle_alpha   90.00
_cell.angle_beta   90.00
_cell.angle_gamma   90.00
#
_symmetry.space_group_name_H-M   'P 1'
#
loop_
_entity.id
_entity.type
_entity.pdbx_description
1 polymer ?
#
loop_
_entity_poly.entity_id
_entity_poly.type
_entity_poly.pdbx_seq_one_letter_code
_entity_poly.pdbx_strand_id
1 'polypeptide(L)'
;MNSPDWYSPDSIDYSSSQIIWLMPHLQDIKTGFWPPRHSEVGYSGSSKGRVINKEAKFTKPCIVAAELEVKIEKQGLDGILLEYIYSNPQNYYENVQHVANALRVPTDEIFQRMRKTLERMTQ
;
A
#
# COMPACT_ATOMS: atom_id res chain seq x y z
N MET A 1 -8.25 -11.96 -7.90
CA MET A 1 -6.81 -11.95 -8.23
C MET A 1 -6.07 -12.30 -6.96
N ASN A 2 -5.24 -13.35 -6.99
CA ASN A 2 -4.37 -13.69 -5.85
C ASN A 2 -3.20 -12.72 -5.86
N SER A 3 -3.34 -11.58 -5.18
CA SER A 3 -2.21 -10.71 -4.91
C SER A 3 -1.19 -11.47 -4.06
N PRO A 4 0.12 -11.34 -4.30
CA PRO A 4 1.15 -11.87 -3.42
C PRO A 4 0.87 -11.48 -1.97
N ASP A 5 1.07 -12.42 -1.04
CA ASP A 5 0.86 -12.17 0.39
C ASP A 5 1.87 -11.14 0.95
N TRP A 6 2.94 -10.84 0.20
CA TRP A 6 4.01 -9.96 0.63
C TRP A 6 4.85 -9.43 -0.54
N TYR A 7 5.31 -8.18 -0.46
CA TYR A 7 6.25 -7.56 -1.40
C TYR A 7 7.54 -7.12 -0.70
N SER A 8 8.69 -7.25 -1.38
CA SER A 8 9.98 -6.75 -0.86
C SER A 8 10.07 -5.23 -1.04
N PRO A 9 10.67 -4.48 -0.09
CA PRO A 9 10.91 -3.05 -0.26
C PRO A 9 11.69 -2.73 -1.55
N ASP A 10 12.58 -3.64 -1.95
CA ASP A 10 13.45 -3.47 -3.13
C ASP A 10 12.74 -3.73 -4.47
N SER A 11 11.53 -4.30 -4.43
CA SER A 11 10.75 -4.70 -5.61
C SER A 11 9.54 -3.81 -5.86
N ILE A 12 9.44 -2.68 -5.14
CA ILE A 12 8.30 -1.78 -5.29
C ILE A 12 8.43 -0.99 -6.58
N ASP A 13 7.48 -1.22 -7.49
CA ASP A 13 7.29 -0.53 -8.76
C ASP A 13 5.95 0.23 -8.82
N TYR A 14 5.18 0.19 -7.73
CA TYR A 14 3.85 0.80 -7.62
C TYR A 14 2.84 0.30 -8.65
N SER A 15 2.93 -0.96 -9.08
CA SER A 15 1.81 -1.62 -9.76
C SER A 15 0.54 -1.60 -8.91
N SER A 16 -0.64 -1.70 -9.52
CA SER A 16 -1.91 -1.56 -8.78
C SER A 16 -2.04 -2.55 -7.62
N SER A 17 -1.53 -3.77 -7.77
CA SER A 17 -1.55 -4.78 -6.70
C SER A 17 -0.66 -4.39 -5.53
N GLN A 18 0.52 -3.81 -5.80
CA GLN A 18 1.42 -3.30 -4.77
C GLN A 18 0.81 -2.08 -4.06
N ILE A 19 0.22 -1.14 -4.79
CA ILE A 19 -0.44 0.03 -4.19
C ILE A 19 -1.53 -0.43 -3.21
N ILE A 20 -2.41 -1.35 -3.65
CA ILE A 20 -3.48 -1.89 -2.80
C ILE A 20 -2.91 -2.59 -1.55
N TRP A 21 -1.79 -3.32 -1.70
CA TRP A 21 -1.13 -3.97 -0.57
C TRP A 21 -0.47 -2.96 0.39
N LEU A 22 0.11 -1.88 -0.12
CA LEU A 22 0.81 -0.87 0.68
C LEU A 22 -0.15 0.00 1.51
N MET A 23 -1.34 0.31 0.99
CA MET A 23 -2.31 1.21 1.65
C MET A 23 -2.62 0.86 3.11
N PRO A 24 -2.99 -0.38 3.48
CA PRO A 24 -3.26 -0.72 4.89
C PRO A 24 -2.02 -0.62 5.79
N HIS A 25 -0.81 -0.66 5.21
CA HIS A 25 0.46 -0.61 5.92
C HIS A 25 1.10 0.78 5.92
N LEU A 26 0.47 1.78 5.30
CA LEU A 26 1.08 3.08 5.06
C LEU A 26 1.62 3.73 6.35
N GLN A 27 0.84 3.69 7.45
CA GLN A 27 1.27 4.27 8.72
C GLN A 27 2.50 3.58 9.31
N ASP A 28 2.56 2.25 9.24
CA ASP A 28 3.72 1.50 9.73
C ASP A 28 4.96 1.79 8.88
N ILE A 29 4.81 1.79 7.56
CA ILE A 29 5.88 2.05 6.60
C ILE A 29 6.45 3.46 6.78
N LYS A 30 5.60 4.46 7.08
CA LYS A 30 6.03 5.83 7.42
C LYS A 30 6.98 5.86 8.62
N THR A 31 6.77 5.00 9.61
CA THR A 31 7.63 4.90 10.79
C THR A 31 8.90 4.08 10.56
N GLY A 32 9.09 3.57 9.34
CA GLY A 32 10.25 2.75 9.01
C GLY A 32 10.02 1.25 9.15
N PHE A 33 8.80 0.82 9.47
CA PHE A 33 8.47 -0.60 9.64
C PHE A 33 7.92 -1.20 8.35
N TRP A 34 8.59 -2.23 7.84
CA TRP A 34 8.07 -3.01 6.72
C TRP A 34 7.33 -4.23 7.23
N PRO A 35 6.13 -4.57 6.72
CA PRO A 35 5.41 -5.78 7.10
C PRO A 35 6.31 -7.01 6.95
N PRO A 36 6.37 -7.92 7.94
CA PRO A 36 7.21 -9.11 7.86
C PRO A 36 6.63 -10.12 6.86
N ARG A 37 7.50 -10.88 6.21
CA ARG A 37 7.07 -12.00 5.38
C ARG A 37 6.58 -13.12 6.28
N HIS A 38 5.38 -13.66 6.04
CA HIS A 38 4.76 -14.74 6.83
C HIS A 38 5.65 -15.99 7.05
N SER A 39 6.73 -16.17 6.28
CA SER A 39 7.69 -17.28 6.41
C SER A 39 8.85 -17.04 7.40
N GLU A 40 8.99 -15.87 8.02
CA GLU A 40 10.10 -15.58 8.96
C GLU A 40 9.81 -16.06 10.40
N VAL A 41 9.50 -17.34 10.57
CA VAL A 41 9.59 -18.05 11.86
C VAL A 41 10.56 -19.21 11.70
N GLY A 42 11.85 -18.89 11.61
CA GLY A 42 12.90 -19.90 11.51
C GLY A 42 14.28 -19.25 11.49
N TYR A 43 14.99 -19.34 12.62
CA TYR A 43 16.42 -19.01 12.70
C TYR A 43 17.19 -19.84 11.68
N SER A 44 17.54 -19.25 10.54
CA SER A 44 18.54 -19.81 9.63
C SER A 44 19.86 -19.12 9.93
N GLY A 45 20.66 -19.75 10.80
CA GLY A 45 22.05 -19.40 11.00
C GLY A 45 22.81 -19.60 9.69
N SER A 46 22.94 -18.54 8.91
CA SER A 46 23.69 -18.53 7.66
C SER A 46 25.10 -17.99 7.92
N SER A 47 26.11 -18.83 7.73
CA SER A 47 27.55 -18.52 7.77
C SER A 47 28.03 -17.71 6.56
N LYS A 48 27.20 -16.81 6.01
CA LYS A 48 27.58 -15.91 4.93
C LYS A 48 28.12 -14.62 5.53
N GLY A 49 29.29 -14.21 5.04
CA GLY A 49 30.03 -13.04 5.52
C GLY A 49 29.13 -11.80 5.69
N ARG A 50 29.49 -10.96 6.66
CA ARG A 50 28.74 -9.77 7.06
C ARG A 50 28.55 -8.84 5.85
N VAL A 51 27.37 -8.85 5.24
CA VAL A 51 26.97 -7.84 4.27
C VAL A 51 26.76 -6.55 5.05
N ILE A 52 27.66 -5.59 4.86
CA ILE A 52 27.53 -4.26 5.47
C ILE A 52 26.60 -3.45 4.56
N ASN A 53 25.34 -3.33 4.95
CA ASN A 53 24.46 -2.33 4.36
C ASN A 53 24.83 -0.94 4.89
N LYS A 54 25.05 0.00 3.96
CA LYS A 54 25.34 1.40 4.29
C LYS A 54 24.10 2.18 4.71
N GLU A 55 22.92 1.70 4.32
CA GLU A 55 21.63 2.31 4.64
C GLU A 55 20.98 1.65 5.86
N ALA A 56 20.29 2.46 6.65
CA ALA A 56 19.49 1.97 7.76
C ALA A 56 18.25 1.24 7.24
N LYS A 57 17.82 0.19 7.94
CA LYS A 57 16.68 -0.65 7.51
C LYS A 57 15.37 0.11 7.35
N PHE A 58 15.19 1.23 8.07
CA PHE A 58 14.00 2.07 8.01
C PHE A 58 13.96 2.99 6.78
N THR A 59 15.10 3.24 6.13
CA THR A 59 15.21 4.23 5.05
C THR A 59 14.30 3.89 3.87
N LYS A 60 14.34 2.64 3.40
CA LYS A 60 13.52 2.22 2.24
C LYS A 60 12.02 2.27 2.51
N PRO A 61 11.51 1.75 3.65
CA PRO A 61 10.10 1.96 4.01
C PRO A 61 9.70 3.44 3.98
N CYS A 62 10.46 4.33 4.63
CA CYS A 62 10.13 5.76 4.64
C CYS A 62 10.09 6.37 3.22
N ILE A 63 11.00 5.98 2.32
CA ILE A 63 10.99 6.42 0.92
C ILE A 63 9.72 5.93 0.21
N VAL A 64 9.38 4.65 0.36
CA VAL A 64 8.18 4.06 -0.25
C VAL A 64 6.90 4.74 0.24
N ALA A 65 6.81 5.00 1.55
CA ALA A 65 5.68 5.74 2.11
C ALA A 65 5.57 7.15 1.51
N ALA A 66 6.67 7.90 1.48
CA ALA A 66 6.67 9.27 0.96
C ALA A 66 6.25 9.32 -0.52
N GLU A 67 6.73 8.39 -1.35
CA GLU A 67 6.33 8.30 -2.75
C GLU A 67 4.86 7.90 -2.93
N LEU A 68 4.35 6.98 -2.10
CA LEU A 68 2.94 6.60 -2.12
C LEU A 68 2.05 7.78 -1.69
N GLU A 69 2.43 8.53 -0.67
CA GLU A 69 1.72 9.76 -0.24
C GLU A 69 1.65 10.77 -1.37
N VAL A 70 2.77 11.05 -2.05
CA VAL A 70 2.80 11.96 -3.21
C VAL A 70 1.86 11.46 -4.32
N LYS A 71 1.83 10.15 -4.60
CA LYS A 71 0.92 9.57 -5.59
C LYS A 71 -0.55 9.73 -5.19
N ILE A 72 -0.88 9.54 -3.91
CA ILE A 72 -2.24 9.72 -3.36
C ILE A 72 -2.64 11.19 -3.48
N GLU A 73 -1.81 12.12 -2.98
CA GLU A 73 -2.06 13.56 -2.98
C GLU A 73 -2.28 14.10 -4.39
N LYS A 74 -1.51 13.62 -5.37
CA LYS A 74 -1.65 14.01 -6.78
C LYS A 74 -3.02 13.70 -7.37
N GLN A 75 -3.74 12.70 -6.83
CA GLN A 75 -5.10 12.35 -7.27
C GLN A 75 -6.19 13.16 -6.55
N GLY A 76 -5.82 14.01 -5.58
CA GLY A 76 -6.74 14.83 -4.81
C GLY A 76 -7.77 13.98 -4.05
N LEU A 77 -9.04 14.35 -4.15
CA LEU A 77 -10.14 13.66 -3.45
C LEU A 77 -10.17 12.16 -3.78
N ASP A 78 -9.97 11.78 -5.03
CA ASP A 78 -10.00 10.37 -5.43
C ASP A 78 -8.91 9.54 -4.73
N GLY A 79 -7.72 10.13 -4.52
CA GLY A 79 -6.63 9.49 -3.80
C GLY A 79 -6.98 9.29 -2.32
N ILE A 80 -7.54 10.31 -1.68
CA ILE A 80 -7.94 10.25 -0.27
C ILE A 80 -9.05 9.20 -0.06
N LEU A 81 -10.02 9.13 -0.99
CA LEU A 81 -11.07 8.11 -0.95
C LEU A 81 -10.49 6.71 -1.10
N LEU A 82 -9.53 6.55 -2.00
CA LEU A 82 -8.84 5.28 -2.22
C LEU A 82 -8.10 4.83 -0.95
N GLU A 83 -7.35 5.73 -0.33
CA GLU A 83 -6.65 5.50 0.95
C GLU A 83 -7.63 5.09 2.04
N TYR A 84 -8.71 5.85 2.25
CA TYR A 84 -9.72 5.55 3.25
C TYR A 84 -10.31 4.14 3.05
N ILE A 85 -10.69 3.81 1.82
CA ILE A 85 -11.33 2.53 1.50
C ILE A 85 -10.38 1.35 1.75
N TYR A 86 -9.12 1.48 1.34
CA TYR A 86 -8.13 0.39 1.45
C TYR A 86 -7.35 0.37 2.76
N SER A 87 -7.46 1.40 3.61
CA SER A 87 -6.80 1.46 4.92
C SER A 87 -7.19 0.31 5.84
N ASN A 88 -8.43 -0.19 5.72
CA ASN A 88 -8.91 -1.38 6.42
C ASN A 88 -9.60 -2.34 5.44
N PRO A 89 -8.86 -3.31 4.87
CA PRO A 89 -9.39 -4.24 3.88
C PRO A 89 -10.55 -5.12 4.41
N GLN A 90 -10.64 -5.33 5.72
CA GLN A 90 -11.74 -6.12 6.32
C GLN A 90 -13.10 -5.42 6.17
N ASN A 91 -13.10 -4.09 6.14
CA ASN A 91 -14.31 -3.27 6.03
C ASN A 91 -14.50 -2.71 4.61
N TYR A 92 -13.85 -3.30 3.60
CA TYR A 92 -13.81 -2.76 2.24
C TYR A 92 -15.20 -2.38 1.70
N TYR A 93 -16.17 -3.30 1.76
CA TYR A 93 -17.53 -3.05 1.26
C TYR A 93 -18.27 -1.98 2.06
N GLU A 94 -18.11 -1.97 3.38
CA GLU A 94 -18.72 -0.98 4.27
C GLU A 94 -18.13 0.41 4.00
N ASN A 95 -16.82 0.52 3.81
CA ASN A 95 -16.13 1.76 3.48
C ASN A 95 -16.60 2.31 2.12
N VAL A 96 -16.72 1.45 1.10
CA VAL A 96 -17.27 1.84 -0.21
C VAL A 96 -18.70 2.36 -0.06
N GLN A 97 -19.56 1.65 0.67
CA GLN A 97 -20.93 2.07 0.91
C GLN A 97 -21.00 3.39 1.68
N HIS A 98 -20.14 3.57 2.68
CA HIS A 98 -20.06 4.78 3.48
C HIS A 98 -19.70 5.99 2.61
N VAL A 99 -18.67 5.85 1.76
CA VAL A 99 -18.25 6.89 0.81
C VAL A 99 -19.36 7.19 -0.21
N ALA A 100 -19.98 6.15 -0.78
CA ALA A 100 -21.08 6.31 -1.73
C ALA A 100 -22.25 7.09 -1.12
N ASN A 101 -22.63 6.75 0.12
CA ASN A 101 -23.69 7.44 0.86
C ASN A 101 -23.31 8.89 1.17
N ALA A 102 -22.08 9.14 1.63
CA ALA A 102 -21.59 10.48 1.96
C ALA A 102 -21.61 11.40 0.73
N LEU A 103 -21.26 10.87 -0.44
CA LEU A 103 -21.22 11.60 -1.71
C LEU A 103 -22.57 11.58 -2.47
N ARG A 104 -23.56 10.83 -1.98
CA ARG A 104 -24.88 10.65 -2.61
C ARG A 104 -24.80 10.13 -4.04
N VAL A 105 -23.90 9.18 -4.28
CA VAL A 105 -23.71 8.51 -5.56
C VAL A 105 -23.88 7.00 -5.43
N PRO A 106 -24.18 6.27 -6.51
CA PRO A 106 -24.18 4.81 -6.49
C PRO A 106 -22.79 4.23 -6.19
N THR A 107 -22.75 3.05 -5.56
CA THR A 107 -21.49 2.33 -5.27
C THR A 107 -20.68 2.03 -6.54
N ASP A 108 -21.36 1.79 -7.66
CA ASP A 108 -20.71 1.55 -8.96
C ASP A 108 -19.86 2.73 -9.41
N GLU A 109 -20.29 3.96 -9.11
CA GLU A 109 -19.50 5.15 -9.42
C GLU A 109 -18.21 5.19 -8.59
N ILE A 110 -18.28 4.80 -7.32
CA ILE A 110 -17.09 4.70 -6.45
C ILE A 110 -16.11 3.66 -7.00
N PHE A 111 -16.59 2.48 -7.41
CA PHE A 111 -15.71 1.47 -8.02
C PHE A 111 -15.04 1.98 -9.30
N GLN A 112 -15.76 2.71 -10.15
CA GLN A 112 -15.18 3.32 -11.36
C GLN A 112 -14.13 4.37 -11.03
N ARG A 113 -14.39 5.23 -10.03
CA ARG A 113 -13.42 6.23 -9.56
C ARG A 113 -12.16 5.56 -9.01
N MET A 114 -12.30 4.54 -8.18
CA MET A 114 -11.16 3.80 -7.63
C MET A 114 -10.32 3.15 -8.73
N ARG A 115 -10.96 2.47 -9.69
CA ARG A 115 -10.28 1.83 -10.82
C ARG A 115 -9.47 2.85 -11.63
N LYS A 116 -10.09 3.95 -12.05
CA LYS A 116 -9.42 5.01 -12.83
C LYS A 116 -8.27 5.65 -12.04
N THR A 117 -8.40 5.75 -10.72
CA THR A 117 -7.38 6.33 -9.85
C THR A 117 -6.18 5.41 -9.73
N LEU A 118 -6.40 4.11 -9.54
CA LEU A 118 -5.33 3.12 -9.58
C LEU A 118 -4.61 3.11 -10.92
N GLU A 119 -5.34 3.14 -12.04
CA GLU A 119 -4.75 3.25 -13.39
C GLU A 119 -3.88 4.50 -13.54
N ARG A 120 -4.35 5.66 -13.05
CA ARG A 120 -3.58 6.92 -13.04
C ARG A 120 -2.35 6.91 -12.13
N MET A 121 -2.38 6.17 -11.02
CA MET A 121 -1.24 6.06 -10.10
C MET A 121 -0.13 5.15 -10.64
N THR A 122 -0.47 4.22 -11.54
CA THR A 122 0.48 3.32 -12.20
C THR A 122 1.16 3.90 -13.45
N GLN A 123 0.69 5.05 -13.94
CA GLN A 123 1.30 5.79 -15.06
C GLN A 123 2.39 6.74 -14.56
#